data_AF-A0A9E0KPR6-F1
#
_entry.id   AF-A0A9E0KPR6-F1
#
_cell.length_a   1.000
_cell.length_b   1.000
_cell.length_c   1.000
_cell.angle_alpha   90.00
_cell.angle_beta   90.00
_cell.angle_gamma   90.00
#
_symmetry.space_group_name_H-M   'P 1'
#
loop_
_entity.id
_entity.type
_entity.pdbx_description
1 polymer ?
#
loop_
_entity_poly.entity_id
_entity_poly.type
_entity_poly.pdbx_seq_one_letter_code
_entity_poly.pdbx_strand_id
1 'polypeptide(L)'
;MTGKKEKEIRDLLVKALQKGQLALSEYESRKVIASAGVPIPREALVQSRDEAMDQAEKIGFPVVLKGSSPELTHKTEMGMVRVNLKNRDDVGGAFDELSGKGIRLEGFLVQEMVEGRREFVIGLTRDPQFGPSVMFGLGGIFTEAMKDVSFRVAPLSEDDAREMIGEIRAAKLLDAFRGEKAVDREILVRALVGIGHLGMKHEEIAEIDINPLIIRDGKPIAVDALVILKAHRA
;
A
#
# COMPACT_ATOMS: atom_id res chain seq x y z
N MET A 1 12.85 3.25 12.67
CA MET A 1 12.31 1.89 12.88
C MET A 1 13.01 1.26 14.08
N THR A 2 12.32 0.50 14.95
CA THR A 2 12.97 -0.23 16.05
C THR A 2 13.73 -1.44 15.50
N GLY A 3 14.82 -1.87 16.15
CA GLY A 3 15.64 -2.99 15.68
C GLY A 3 14.88 -4.32 15.51
N LYS A 4 13.78 -4.51 16.26
CA LYS A 4 12.91 -5.69 16.11
C LYS A 4 12.11 -5.67 14.80
N LYS A 5 11.42 -4.56 14.51
CA LYS A 5 10.63 -4.41 13.28
C LYS A 5 11.51 -4.53 12.04
N GLU A 6 12.72 -3.99 12.13
CA GLU A 6 13.70 -4.11 11.05
C GLU A 6 14.05 -5.57 10.75
N LYS A 7 14.35 -6.36 11.79
CA LYS A 7 14.66 -7.77 11.63
C LYS A 7 13.50 -8.52 10.99
N GLU A 8 12.27 -8.23 11.41
CA GLU A 8 11.05 -8.84 10.84
C GLU A 8 10.92 -8.56 9.33
N ILE A 9 11.17 -7.32 8.89
CA ILE A 9 11.13 -6.97 7.46
C ILE A 9 12.24 -7.66 6.68
N ARG A 10 13.47 -7.69 7.22
CA ARG A 10 14.59 -8.41 6.59
C ARG A 10 14.28 -9.90 6.43
N ASP A 11 13.79 -10.54 7.49
CA ASP A 11 13.47 -11.97 7.48
C ASP A 11 12.33 -12.29 6.49
N LEU A 12 11.35 -11.39 6.36
CA LEU A 12 10.28 -11.49 5.36
C LEU A 12 10.85 -11.44 3.94
N LEU A 13 11.66 -10.43 3.62
CA LEU A 13 12.24 -10.24 2.29
C LEU A 13 13.15 -11.42 1.90
N VAL A 14 13.99 -11.88 2.83
CA VAL A 14 14.85 -13.05 2.62
C VAL A 14 14.02 -14.31 2.33
N LYS A 15 12.94 -14.55 3.07
CA LYS A 15 12.06 -15.69 2.82
C LYS A 15 11.39 -15.60 1.44
N ALA A 16 10.97 -14.41 1.02
CA ALA A 16 10.35 -14.20 -0.27
C ALA A 16 11.33 -14.51 -1.42
N LEU A 17 12.56 -14.00 -1.33
CA LEU A 17 13.62 -14.30 -2.28
C LEU A 17 13.99 -15.79 -2.32
N GLN A 18 14.07 -16.45 -1.16
CA GLN A 18 14.35 -17.90 -1.09
C GLN A 18 13.25 -18.75 -1.75
N LYS A 19 12.01 -18.25 -1.77
CA LYS A 19 10.89 -18.87 -2.50
C LYS A 19 10.89 -18.52 -4.00
N GLY A 20 11.84 -17.72 -4.48
CA GLY A 20 11.91 -17.27 -5.86
C GLY A 20 10.81 -16.28 -6.24
N GLN A 21 10.22 -15.59 -5.25
CA GLN A 21 9.15 -14.63 -5.50
C GLN A 21 9.71 -13.35 -6.14
N LEU A 22 8.97 -12.80 -7.10
CA LEU A 22 9.28 -11.52 -7.74
C LEU A 22 8.53 -10.34 -7.10
N ALA A 23 7.54 -10.62 -6.26
CA ALA A 23 6.77 -9.63 -5.54
C ALA A 23 6.37 -10.20 -4.16
N LEU A 24 6.07 -9.32 -3.23
CA LEU A 24 5.43 -9.68 -1.96
C LEU A 24 3.91 -9.80 -2.14
N SER A 25 3.26 -10.58 -1.27
CA SER A 25 1.80 -10.53 -1.21
C SER A 25 1.31 -9.18 -0.68
N GLU A 26 0.07 -8.83 -0.98
CA GLU A 26 -0.56 -7.58 -0.53
C GLU A 26 -0.41 -7.34 0.99
N TYR A 27 -0.60 -8.39 1.78
CA TYR A 27 -0.44 -8.34 3.23
C TYR A 27 1.02 -8.07 3.65
N GLU A 28 1.97 -8.70 2.98
CA GLU A 28 3.39 -8.52 3.23
C GLU A 28 3.89 -7.13 2.79
N SER A 29 3.47 -6.67 1.60
CA SER A 29 3.72 -5.32 1.09
C SER A 29 3.28 -4.25 2.08
N ARG A 30 2.08 -4.40 2.67
CA ARG A 30 1.59 -3.43 3.66
C ARG A 30 2.35 -3.46 4.98
N LYS A 31 2.82 -4.62 5.43
CA LYS A 31 3.74 -4.69 6.59
C LYS A 31 5.03 -3.93 6.31
N VAL A 32 5.58 -4.06 5.10
CA VAL A 32 6.80 -3.37 4.68
C VAL A 32 6.60 -1.85 4.70
N ILE A 33 5.57 -1.31 4.05
CA ILE A 33 5.37 0.15 4.01
C ILE A 33 4.93 0.72 5.38
N ALA A 34 4.21 -0.05 6.20
CA ALA A 34 3.87 0.36 7.56
C ALA A 34 5.12 0.48 8.45
N SER A 35 6.16 -0.31 8.18
CA SER A 35 7.46 -0.19 8.86
C SER A 35 8.18 1.12 8.53
N ALA A 36 7.89 1.68 7.35
CA ALA A 36 8.35 2.97 6.86
C ALA A 36 7.47 4.15 7.32
N GLY A 37 6.47 3.92 8.17
CA GLY A 37 5.62 4.98 8.73
C GLY A 37 4.45 5.38 7.84
N VAL A 38 4.16 4.62 6.77
CA VAL A 38 2.94 4.79 5.97
C VAL A 38 1.74 4.27 6.76
N PRO A 39 0.70 5.08 7.03
CA PRO A 39 -0.50 4.58 7.68
C PRO A 39 -1.27 3.61 6.79
N ILE A 40 -1.68 2.48 7.37
CA ILE A 40 -2.51 1.46 6.71
C ILE A 40 -3.82 1.28 7.50
N PRO A 41 -4.91 0.84 6.86
CA PRO A 41 -6.15 0.50 7.56
C PRO A 41 -5.97 -0.68 8.51
N ARG A 42 -6.93 -0.87 9.41
CA ARG A 42 -7.01 -2.10 10.21
C ARG A 42 -7.35 -3.26 9.29
N GLU A 43 -6.68 -4.39 9.49
CA GLU A 43 -6.83 -5.55 8.64
C GLU A 43 -6.33 -6.84 9.29
N ALA A 44 -6.78 -7.96 8.74
CA ALA A 44 -6.33 -9.30 9.12
C ALA A 44 -6.23 -10.20 7.89
N LEU A 45 -5.16 -10.99 7.82
CA LEU A 45 -5.05 -12.12 6.90
C LEU A 45 -5.77 -13.32 7.53
N VAL A 46 -6.68 -13.93 6.78
CA VAL A 46 -7.54 -15.05 7.20
C VAL A 46 -7.47 -16.17 6.18
N GLN A 47 -7.67 -17.41 6.63
CA GLN A 47 -7.61 -18.59 5.76
C GLN A 47 -8.93 -19.34 5.68
N SER A 48 -9.92 -18.99 6.51
CA SER A 48 -11.24 -19.59 6.48
C SER A 48 -12.37 -18.55 6.43
N ARG A 49 -13.53 -18.99 5.96
CA ARG A 49 -14.76 -18.21 5.90
C ARG A 49 -15.16 -17.68 7.29
N ASP A 50 -15.06 -18.54 8.30
CA ASP A 50 -15.43 -18.17 9.68
C ASP A 50 -14.46 -17.14 10.27
N GLU A 51 -13.16 -17.33 10.05
CA GLU A 51 -12.17 -16.32 10.42
C GLU A 51 -12.43 -14.98 9.73
N ALA A 52 -12.80 -14.99 8.44
CA ALA A 52 -13.10 -13.77 7.70
C ALA A 52 -14.27 -13.00 8.33
N MET A 53 -15.36 -13.70 8.67
CA MET A 53 -16.52 -13.10 9.32
C MET A 53 -16.17 -12.57 10.72
N ASP A 54 -15.42 -13.33 11.52
CA ASP A 54 -15.02 -12.93 12.88
C ASP A 54 -14.09 -11.71 12.88
N GLN A 55 -13.15 -11.64 11.93
CA GLN A 55 -12.26 -10.48 11.80
C GLN A 55 -13.01 -9.26 11.27
N ALA A 56 -13.98 -9.44 10.38
CA ALA A 56 -14.80 -8.35 9.88
C ALA A 56 -15.58 -7.67 11.01
N GLU A 57 -16.14 -8.44 11.94
CA GLU A 57 -16.82 -7.87 13.13
C GLU A 57 -15.87 -7.11 14.06
N LYS A 58 -14.66 -7.67 14.30
CA LYS A 58 -13.65 -7.02 15.15
C LYS A 58 -13.16 -5.69 14.56
N ILE A 59 -13.01 -5.64 13.23
CA ILE A 59 -12.64 -4.42 12.51
C ILE A 59 -13.83 -3.44 12.51
N GLY A 60 -15.03 -3.94 12.27
CA GLY A 60 -16.25 -3.15 12.11
C GLY A 60 -16.55 -2.86 10.65
N PHE A 61 -17.84 -2.90 10.31
CA PHE A 61 -18.36 -2.73 8.96
C PHE A 61 -18.49 -1.25 8.55
N PRO A 62 -18.45 -0.92 7.25
CA PRO A 62 -18.20 -1.84 6.13
C PRO A 62 -16.72 -2.26 6.01
N VAL A 63 -16.50 -3.46 5.49
CA VAL A 63 -15.16 -4.01 5.21
C VAL A 63 -14.96 -4.32 3.72
N VAL A 64 -13.72 -4.57 3.36
CA VAL A 64 -13.26 -5.04 2.05
C VAL A 64 -12.63 -6.42 2.23
N LEU A 65 -12.92 -7.33 1.30
CA LEU A 65 -12.27 -8.64 1.20
C LEU A 65 -11.39 -8.67 -0.05
N LYS A 66 -10.10 -8.95 0.11
CA LYS A 66 -9.12 -9.01 -1.00
C LYS A 66 -8.39 -10.35 -1.00
N GLY A 67 -8.23 -11.00 -2.14
CA GLY A 67 -7.31 -12.12 -2.27
C GLY A 67 -5.87 -11.66 -2.03
N SER A 68 -5.07 -12.44 -1.28
CA SER A 68 -3.66 -12.14 -1.02
C SER A 68 -2.78 -13.26 -1.58
N SER A 69 -1.93 -12.91 -2.54
CA SER A 69 -0.91 -13.82 -3.10
C SER A 69 0.23 -13.00 -3.71
N PRO A 70 1.49 -13.47 -3.62
CA PRO A 70 2.63 -12.91 -4.36
C PRO A 70 2.44 -12.91 -5.88
N GLU A 71 1.61 -13.82 -6.40
CA GLU A 71 1.30 -13.94 -7.84
C GLU A 71 0.17 -12.99 -8.28
N LEU A 72 -0.47 -12.29 -7.33
CA LEU A 72 -1.67 -11.51 -7.57
C LEU A 72 -1.37 -10.01 -7.52
N THR A 73 -0.65 -9.50 -8.53
CA THR A 73 -0.29 -8.08 -8.62
C THR A 73 -1.45 -7.20 -9.10
N HIS A 74 -2.31 -7.69 -10.01
CA HIS A 74 -3.48 -6.96 -10.56
C HIS A 74 -4.83 -7.50 -10.03
N LYS A 75 -4.97 -7.50 -8.70
CA LYS A 75 -6.10 -8.12 -7.96
C LYS A 75 -7.48 -7.69 -8.47
N THR A 76 -7.65 -6.38 -8.69
CA THR A 76 -8.94 -5.79 -9.10
C THR A 76 -9.35 -6.28 -10.49
N GLU A 77 -8.42 -6.36 -11.43
CA GLU A 77 -8.66 -6.84 -12.81
C GLU A 77 -9.04 -8.33 -12.82
N MET A 78 -8.45 -9.11 -11.91
CA MET A 78 -8.83 -10.52 -11.69
C MET A 78 -10.13 -10.67 -10.88
N GLY A 79 -10.75 -9.56 -10.50
CA GLY A 79 -11.98 -9.50 -9.70
C GLY A 79 -11.81 -10.13 -8.31
N MET A 80 -10.61 -10.09 -7.74
CA MET A 80 -10.25 -10.66 -6.43
C MET A 80 -10.47 -9.69 -5.26
N VAL A 81 -11.30 -8.67 -5.47
CA VAL A 81 -11.64 -7.65 -4.49
C VAL A 81 -13.16 -7.53 -4.40
N ARG A 82 -13.69 -7.55 -3.18
CA ARG A 82 -15.09 -7.21 -2.88
C ARG A 82 -15.10 -6.09 -1.84
N VAL A 83 -15.73 -4.98 -2.18
CA VAL A 83 -15.82 -3.78 -1.34
C VAL A 83 -17.21 -3.64 -0.74
N ASN A 84 -17.36 -2.78 0.26
CA ASN A 84 -18.66 -2.41 0.84
C ASN A 84 -19.44 -3.61 1.38
N LEU A 85 -18.75 -4.52 2.06
CA LEU A 85 -19.36 -5.67 2.75
C LEU A 85 -19.86 -5.17 4.10
N LYS A 86 -21.16 -5.19 4.33
CA LYS A 86 -21.82 -4.44 5.41
C LYS A 86 -22.16 -5.30 6.63
N ASN A 87 -22.05 -6.61 6.51
CA ASN A 87 -22.41 -7.56 7.56
C ASN A 87 -21.66 -8.90 7.35
N ARG A 88 -21.82 -9.84 8.29
CA ARG A 88 -21.18 -11.16 8.23
C ARG A 88 -21.56 -11.94 6.97
N ASP A 89 -22.84 -11.90 6.57
CA ASP A 89 -23.34 -12.69 5.44
C ASP A 89 -22.73 -12.19 4.12
N ASP A 90 -22.61 -10.88 3.94
CA ASP A 90 -21.90 -10.27 2.81
C ASP A 90 -20.45 -10.79 2.73
N VAL A 91 -19.76 -10.86 3.88
CA VAL A 91 -18.38 -11.36 3.96
C VAL A 91 -18.28 -12.85 3.65
N GLY A 92 -19.18 -13.66 4.22
CA GLY A 92 -19.24 -15.09 3.94
C GLY A 92 -19.50 -15.38 2.46
N GLY A 93 -20.47 -14.69 1.86
CA GLY A 93 -20.78 -14.81 0.44
C GLY A 93 -19.63 -14.37 -0.47
N ALA A 94 -18.97 -13.25 -0.14
CA ALA A 94 -17.77 -12.80 -0.86
C ALA A 94 -16.61 -13.81 -0.75
N PHE A 95 -16.42 -14.43 0.42
CA PHE A 95 -15.38 -15.44 0.62
C PHE A 95 -15.63 -16.67 -0.26
N ASP A 96 -16.85 -17.18 -0.26
CA ASP A 96 -17.24 -18.35 -1.06
C ASP A 96 -17.10 -18.08 -2.56
N GLU A 97 -17.55 -16.90 -3.01
CA GLU A 97 -17.42 -16.45 -4.39
C GLU A 97 -15.95 -16.37 -4.85
N LEU A 98 -15.11 -15.68 -4.08
CA LEU A 98 -13.71 -15.48 -4.45
C LEU A 98 -12.89 -16.77 -4.36
N SER A 99 -13.18 -17.63 -3.38
CA SER A 99 -12.54 -18.95 -3.24
C SER A 99 -12.89 -19.87 -4.42
N GLY A 100 -14.11 -19.78 -4.94
CA GLY A 100 -14.58 -20.55 -6.08
C GLY A 100 -13.84 -20.28 -7.40
N LYS A 101 -13.03 -19.20 -7.48
CA LYS A 101 -12.24 -18.87 -8.67
C LYS A 101 -11.01 -19.77 -8.88
N GLY A 102 -10.63 -20.57 -7.88
CA GLY A 102 -9.53 -21.54 -8.01
C GLY A 102 -8.14 -20.92 -8.14
N ILE A 103 -7.98 -19.64 -7.83
CA ILE A 103 -6.68 -18.97 -7.79
C ILE A 103 -5.97 -19.37 -6.49
N ARG A 104 -4.68 -19.71 -6.58
CA ARG A 104 -3.87 -20.03 -5.39
C ARG A 104 -3.60 -18.76 -4.59
N LEU A 105 -4.06 -18.75 -3.34
CA LEU A 105 -3.89 -17.64 -2.40
C LEU A 105 -3.17 -18.11 -1.14
N GLU A 106 -2.48 -17.19 -0.46
CA GLU A 106 -2.02 -17.37 0.93
C GLU A 106 -3.19 -17.26 1.92
N GLY A 107 -4.21 -16.51 1.53
CA GLY A 107 -5.44 -16.27 2.27
C GLY A 107 -6.21 -15.08 1.70
N PHE A 108 -7.23 -14.67 2.43
CA PHE A 108 -7.95 -13.42 2.17
C PHE A 108 -7.55 -12.38 3.19
N LEU A 109 -7.55 -11.14 2.76
CA LEU A 109 -7.39 -10.00 3.63
C LEU A 109 -8.76 -9.38 3.88
N VAL A 110 -9.16 -9.36 5.14
CA VAL A 110 -10.29 -8.55 5.62
C VAL A 110 -9.74 -7.20 6.06
N GLN A 111 -10.23 -6.12 5.46
CA GLN A 111 -9.69 -4.77 5.65
C GLN A 111 -10.81 -3.77 5.92
N GLU A 112 -10.57 -2.83 6.84
CA GLU A 112 -11.45 -1.68 7.04
C GLU A 112 -11.65 -0.91 5.73
N MET A 113 -12.90 -0.60 5.37
CA MET A 113 -13.17 0.23 4.21
C MET A 113 -12.82 1.69 4.52
N VAL A 114 -11.85 2.22 3.78
CA VAL A 114 -11.47 3.64 3.85
C VAL A 114 -12.10 4.37 2.68
N GLU A 115 -12.88 5.40 3.00
CA GLU A 115 -13.51 6.28 2.02
C GLU A 115 -12.86 7.66 2.06
N GLY A 116 -12.67 8.25 0.89
CA GLY A 116 -12.17 9.60 0.71
C GLY A 116 -12.30 10.00 -0.75
N ARG A 117 -12.42 11.31 -1.03
CA ARG A 117 -12.56 11.82 -2.41
C ARG A 117 -11.24 12.20 -3.06
N ARG A 118 -10.18 12.31 -2.25
CA ARG A 118 -8.84 12.65 -2.69
C ARG A 118 -7.94 11.44 -2.53
N GLU A 119 -7.23 11.14 -3.61
CA GLU A 119 -6.29 10.04 -3.71
C GLU A 119 -4.95 10.58 -4.19
N PHE A 120 -3.89 10.13 -3.55
CA PHE A 120 -2.50 10.39 -3.93
C PHE A 120 -1.79 9.05 -4.18
N VAL A 121 -0.56 9.12 -4.66
CA VAL A 121 0.33 7.98 -4.80
C VAL A 121 1.67 8.27 -4.14
N ILE A 122 2.26 7.26 -3.53
CA ILE A 122 3.67 7.24 -3.13
C ILE A 122 4.32 6.05 -3.82
N GLY A 123 5.49 6.27 -4.41
CA GLY A 123 6.25 5.21 -5.05
C GLY A 123 7.71 5.21 -4.64
N LEU A 124 8.37 4.09 -4.89
CA LEU A 124 9.82 3.95 -4.92
C LEU A 124 10.16 3.16 -6.18
N THR A 125 11.08 3.67 -6.98
CA THR A 125 11.70 2.90 -8.08
C THR A 125 13.20 2.99 -7.96
N ARG A 126 13.95 2.12 -8.66
CA ARG A 126 15.40 2.22 -8.75
C ARG A 126 15.80 2.66 -10.15
N ASP A 127 16.25 3.90 -10.24
CA ASP A 127 16.88 4.41 -11.44
C ASP A 127 18.28 3.76 -11.63
N PRO A 128 18.65 3.37 -12.86
CA PRO A 128 19.96 2.76 -13.13
C PRO A 128 21.17 3.65 -12.81
N GLN A 129 21.03 4.96 -12.88
CA GLN A 129 22.09 5.93 -12.64
C GLN A 129 22.06 6.49 -11.22
N PHE A 130 20.86 6.79 -10.71
CA PHE A 130 20.69 7.48 -9.43
C PHE A 130 20.34 6.55 -8.26
N GLY A 131 19.98 5.30 -8.52
CA GLY A 131 19.57 4.36 -7.49
C GLY A 131 18.13 4.60 -7.01
N PRO A 132 17.81 4.34 -5.73
CA PRO A 132 16.44 4.45 -5.23
C PRO A 132 15.92 5.89 -5.33
N SER A 133 14.76 6.06 -5.95
CA SER A 133 14.08 7.32 -6.19
C SER A 133 12.64 7.24 -5.70
N VAL A 134 12.25 8.15 -4.81
CA VAL A 134 10.90 8.26 -4.25
C VAL A 134 10.05 9.12 -5.20
N MET A 135 8.81 8.71 -5.37
CA MET A 135 7.78 9.40 -6.15
C MET A 135 6.62 9.83 -5.23
N PHE A 136 6.08 11.01 -5.47
CA PHE A 136 4.82 11.49 -4.89
C PHE A 136 3.98 12.10 -5.99
N GLY A 137 2.67 11.90 -5.96
CA GLY A 137 1.81 12.44 -6.99
C GLY A 137 0.32 12.33 -6.72
N LEU A 138 -0.44 12.90 -7.65
CA LEU A 138 -1.89 12.71 -7.70
C LEU A 138 -2.21 11.24 -8.03
N GLY A 139 -3.09 10.64 -7.23
CA GLY A 139 -3.49 9.23 -7.34
C GLY A 139 -4.82 9.02 -8.05
N GLY A 140 -5.29 7.77 -8.02
CA GLY A 140 -6.58 7.35 -8.58
C GLY A 140 -6.58 7.29 -10.11
N ILE A 141 -7.78 7.28 -10.70
CA ILE A 141 -7.98 7.09 -12.15
C ILE A 141 -7.29 8.15 -13.03
N PHE A 142 -6.89 9.29 -12.44
CA PHE A 142 -6.25 10.37 -13.16
C PHE A 142 -4.72 10.28 -13.17
N THR A 143 -4.12 9.35 -12.40
CA THR A 143 -2.65 9.21 -12.27
C THR A 143 -1.98 9.07 -13.64
N GLU A 144 -2.45 8.13 -14.46
CA GLU A 144 -1.87 7.83 -15.78
C GLU A 144 -2.08 8.96 -16.79
N ALA A 145 -3.23 9.65 -16.70
CA ALA A 145 -3.62 10.69 -17.64
C ALA A 145 -2.93 12.04 -17.36
N MET A 146 -2.76 12.38 -16.08
CA MET A 146 -2.26 13.70 -15.67
C MET A 146 -0.75 13.74 -15.49
N LYS A 147 -0.11 12.59 -15.19
CA LYS A 147 1.33 12.46 -14.90
C LYS A 147 1.83 13.54 -13.93
N ASP A 148 1.00 13.85 -12.93
CA ASP A 148 1.26 14.90 -11.96
C ASP A 148 2.02 14.34 -10.76
N VAL A 149 3.34 14.19 -10.96
CA VAL A 149 4.26 13.54 -10.04
C VAL A 149 5.51 14.37 -9.86
N SER A 150 6.12 14.28 -8.68
CA SER A 150 7.45 14.77 -8.37
C SER A 150 8.33 13.60 -7.94
N PHE A 151 9.64 13.75 -8.11
CA PHE A 151 10.64 12.73 -7.78
C PHE A 151 11.76 13.31 -6.91
N ARG A 152 12.31 12.49 -6.01
CA ARG A 152 13.53 12.77 -5.26
C ARG A 152 14.38 11.51 -5.18
N VAL A 153 15.68 11.64 -5.39
CA VAL A 153 16.63 10.54 -5.16
C VAL A 153 16.76 10.32 -3.65
N ALA A 154 16.77 9.07 -3.21
CA ALA A 154 16.97 8.73 -1.81
C ALA A 154 18.48 8.69 -1.44
N PRO A 155 18.85 8.99 -0.19
CA PRO A 155 17.98 9.43 0.89
C PRO A 155 17.50 10.88 0.68
N LEU A 156 16.24 11.15 1.03
CA LEU A 156 15.66 12.49 1.03
C LEU A 156 15.46 12.98 2.47
N SER A 157 15.72 14.27 2.69
CA SER A 157 15.44 14.96 3.94
C SER A 157 13.95 15.28 4.08
N GLU A 158 13.52 15.71 5.27
CA GLU A 158 12.15 16.20 5.44
C GLU A 158 11.88 17.45 4.59
N ASP A 159 12.88 18.30 4.38
CA ASP A 159 12.73 19.52 3.56
C ASP A 159 12.57 19.17 2.08
N ASP A 160 13.35 18.19 1.58
CA ASP A 160 13.15 17.63 0.23
C ASP A 160 11.72 17.09 0.07
N ALA A 161 11.22 16.37 1.08
CA ALA A 161 9.86 15.81 1.06
C ALA A 161 8.78 16.92 1.10
N ARG A 162 8.97 17.98 1.91
CA ARG A 162 8.05 19.12 1.96
C ARG A 162 8.00 19.87 0.63
N GLU A 163 9.15 20.09 0.00
CA GLU A 163 9.24 20.71 -1.32
C GLU A 163 8.54 19.83 -2.38
N MET A 164 8.91 18.55 -2.43
CA MET A 164 8.34 17.55 -3.35
C MET A 164 6.80 17.48 -3.28
N ILE A 165 6.22 17.56 -2.07
CA ILE A 165 4.76 17.58 -1.85
C ILE A 165 4.12 18.84 -2.47
N GLY A 166 4.83 19.98 -2.46
CA GLY A 166 4.35 21.26 -2.99
C GLY A 166 4.50 21.41 -4.51
N GLU A 167 5.30 20.56 -5.16
CA GLU A 167 5.63 20.67 -6.59
C GLU A 167 4.57 20.12 -7.54
N ILE A 168 3.71 19.22 -7.05
CA ILE A 168 2.64 18.66 -7.88
C ILE A 168 1.66 19.78 -8.28
N ARG A 169 1.19 19.76 -9.53
CA ARG A 169 0.22 20.74 -10.07
C ARG A 169 -1.07 20.75 -9.25
N ALA A 170 -1.45 19.59 -8.72
CA ALA A 170 -2.59 19.39 -7.86
C ALA A 170 -2.33 19.72 -6.38
N ALA A 171 -1.25 20.43 -6.01
CA ALA A 171 -0.91 20.74 -4.63
C ALA A 171 -2.05 21.43 -3.85
N LYS A 172 -2.95 22.15 -4.52
CA LYS A 172 -4.16 22.73 -3.91
C LYS A 172 -5.11 21.69 -3.30
N LEU A 173 -5.06 20.43 -3.73
CA LEU A 173 -5.85 19.34 -3.14
C LEU A 173 -5.34 18.92 -1.75
N LEU A 174 -4.11 19.32 -1.40
CA LEU A 174 -3.56 19.11 -0.06
C LEU A 174 -4.13 20.09 0.96
N ASP A 175 -4.72 21.19 0.53
CA ASP A 175 -5.37 22.15 1.41
C ASP A 175 -6.82 21.72 1.73
N ALA A 176 -7.53 22.50 2.53
CA ALA A 176 -8.95 22.27 2.74
C ALA A 176 -9.70 22.44 1.41
N PHE A 177 -10.46 21.42 1.01
CA PHE A 177 -11.08 21.37 -0.31
C PHE A 177 -12.48 20.78 -0.24
N ARG A 178 -13.48 21.53 -0.74
CA ARG A 178 -14.89 21.10 -0.86
C ARG A 178 -15.46 20.40 0.39
N GLY A 179 -15.19 20.97 1.56
CA GLY A 179 -15.69 20.47 2.85
C GLY A 179 -14.82 19.36 3.49
N GLU A 180 -13.78 18.89 2.80
CA GLU A 180 -12.80 17.99 3.39
C GLU A 180 -11.64 18.78 4.04
N LYS A 181 -11.09 18.23 5.14
CA LYS A 181 -9.97 18.84 5.87
C LYS A 181 -8.70 18.89 5.02
N ALA A 182 -7.80 19.83 5.35
CA ALA A 182 -6.46 19.82 4.80
C ALA A 182 -5.75 18.49 5.10
N VAL A 183 -4.89 18.07 4.18
CA VAL A 183 -4.06 16.87 4.34
C VAL A 183 -3.00 17.14 5.41
N ASP A 184 -2.82 16.18 6.30
CA ASP A 184 -1.73 16.18 7.27
C ASP A 184 -0.41 15.90 6.53
N ARG A 185 0.25 17.00 6.16
CA ARG A 185 1.51 16.97 5.39
C ARG A 185 2.64 16.32 6.18
N GLU A 186 2.62 16.36 7.50
CA GLU A 186 3.67 15.73 8.32
C GLU A 186 3.58 14.20 8.28
N ILE A 187 2.37 13.63 8.11
CA ILE A 187 2.25 12.20 7.83
C ILE A 187 2.84 11.86 6.45
N LEU A 188 2.58 12.67 5.43
CA LEU A 188 3.16 12.47 4.09
C LEU A 188 4.69 12.58 4.11
N VAL A 189 5.24 13.60 4.76
CA VAL A 189 6.70 13.80 4.91
C VAL A 189 7.35 12.57 5.54
N ARG A 190 6.80 12.08 6.66
CA ARG A 190 7.32 10.88 7.33
C ARG A 190 7.23 9.64 6.45
N ALA A 191 6.14 9.46 5.72
CA ALA A 191 5.96 8.36 4.79
C ALA A 191 7.00 8.40 3.66
N LEU A 192 7.19 9.55 3.00
CA LEU A 192 8.15 9.72 1.91
C LEU A 192 9.58 9.47 2.35
N VAL A 193 10.01 10.11 3.44
CA VAL A 193 11.35 9.91 4.04
C VAL A 193 11.54 8.46 4.45
N GLY A 194 10.52 7.84 5.06
CA GLY A 194 10.57 6.44 5.46
C GLY A 194 10.70 5.48 4.29
N ILE A 195 9.97 5.72 3.19
CA ILE A 195 10.06 4.93 1.96
C ILE A 195 11.45 5.09 1.32
N GLY A 196 12.01 6.30 1.30
CA GLY A 196 13.39 6.54 0.84
C GLY A 196 14.41 5.74 1.67
N HIS A 197 14.30 5.78 3.00
CA HIS A 197 15.17 4.98 3.88
C HIS A 197 15.00 3.48 3.70
N LEU A 198 13.77 3.00 3.49
CA LEU A 198 13.49 1.60 3.20
C LEU A 198 14.19 1.16 1.91
N GLY A 199 14.09 1.98 0.86
CA GLY A 199 14.80 1.77 -0.41
C GLY A 199 16.32 1.82 -0.30
N MET A 200 16.88 2.68 0.56
CA MET A 200 18.33 2.68 0.81
C MET A 200 18.81 1.42 1.53
N LYS A 201 17.97 0.85 2.39
CA LYS A 201 18.36 -0.22 3.29
C LYS A 201 18.17 -1.62 2.71
N HIS A 202 17.15 -1.78 1.88
CA HIS A 202 16.76 -3.06 1.30
C HIS A 202 16.99 -3.02 -0.20
N GLU A 203 18.23 -3.33 -0.61
CA GLU A 203 18.62 -3.37 -2.01
C GLU A 203 17.78 -4.35 -2.84
N GLU A 204 17.26 -5.39 -2.20
CA GLU A 204 16.38 -6.38 -2.78
C GLU A 204 15.02 -5.84 -3.21
N ILE A 205 14.55 -4.73 -2.65
CA ILE A 205 13.31 -4.07 -3.11
C ILE A 205 13.63 -3.33 -4.41
N ALA A 206 13.00 -3.74 -5.50
CA ALA A 206 13.12 -3.09 -6.81
C ALA A 206 12.15 -1.90 -6.93
N GLU A 207 10.91 -2.10 -6.49
CA GLU A 207 9.83 -1.13 -6.61
C GLU A 207 8.89 -1.19 -5.41
N ILE A 208 8.33 -0.05 -5.04
CA ILE A 208 7.18 0.06 -4.14
C ILE A 208 6.15 0.93 -4.83
N ASP A 209 4.92 0.47 -4.91
CA ASP A 209 3.78 1.23 -5.40
C ASP A 209 2.71 1.27 -4.31
N ILE A 210 2.33 2.49 -3.89
CA ILE A 210 1.30 2.74 -2.88
C ILE A 210 0.20 3.53 -3.55
N ASN A 211 -0.73 2.79 -4.16
CA ASN A 211 -1.80 3.37 -4.96
C ASN A 211 -3.12 2.58 -4.80
N PRO A 212 -4.19 3.17 -4.24
CA PRO A 212 -4.30 4.57 -3.83
C PRO A 212 -3.86 4.83 -2.37
N LEU A 213 -3.35 6.04 -2.14
CA LEU A 213 -3.22 6.67 -0.83
C LEU A 213 -4.43 7.60 -0.61
N ILE A 214 -5.44 7.11 0.11
CA ILE A 214 -6.72 7.81 0.31
C ILE A 214 -6.61 8.81 1.46
N ILE A 215 -7.17 10.02 1.29
CA ILE A 215 -7.28 11.00 2.37
C ILE A 215 -8.62 10.84 3.10
N ARG A 216 -8.57 10.42 4.37
CA ARG A 216 -9.73 10.36 5.27
C ARG A 216 -9.53 11.28 6.47
N ASP A 217 -10.42 12.25 6.64
CA ASP A 217 -10.34 13.27 7.70
C ASP A 217 -8.98 14.01 7.75
N GLY A 218 -8.38 14.24 6.57
CA GLY A 218 -7.06 14.85 6.44
C GLY A 218 -5.89 13.88 6.59
N LYS A 219 -6.12 12.63 6.99
CA LYS A 219 -5.04 11.64 7.14
C LYS A 219 -4.86 10.83 5.86
N PRO A 220 -3.64 10.72 5.31
CA PRO A 220 -3.36 9.79 4.22
C PRO A 220 -3.30 8.35 4.73
N ILE A 221 -3.97 7.43 4.04
CA ILE A 221 -4.06 6.02 4.40
C ILE A 221 -3.86 5.17 3.14
N ALA A 222 -2.87 4.28 3.16
CA ALA A 222 -2.57 3.38 2.06
C ALA A 222 -3.52 2.18 2.12
N VAL A 223 -4.44 2.08 1.16
CA VAL A 223 -5.40 0.96 1.10
C VAL A 223 -4.91 -0.19 0.24
N ASP A 224 -3.94 0.06 -0.63
CA ASP A 224 -3.30 -0.93 -1.49
C ASP A 224 -1.79 -0.68 -1.54
N ALA A 225 -1.00 -1.74 -1.68
CA ALA A 225 0.45 -1.63 -1.79
C ALA A 225 1.06 -2.83 -2.51
N LEU A 226 1.95 -2.56 -3.48
CA LEU A 226 2.74 -3.55 -4.17
C LEU A 226 4.22 -3.32 -3.90
N VAL A 227 4.95 -4.40 -3.57
CA VAL A 227 6.40 -4.38 -3.42
C VAL A 227 6.99 -5.42 -4.35
N ILE A 228 7.76 -4.96 -5.34
CA ILE A 228 8.46 -5.81 -6.29
C ILE A 228 9.88 -6.03 -5.79
N LEU A 229 10.34 -7.27 -5.88
CA LEU A 229 11.68 -7.69 -5.52
C LEU A 229 12.56 -7.76 -6.77
N LYS A 230 13.85 -7.48 -6.61
CA LYS A 230 14.82 -7.73 -7.67
C LYS A 230 14.85 -9.23 -7.98
N ALA A 231 14.74 -9.58 -9.26
CA ALA A 231 15.00 -10.94 -9.69
C ALA A 231 16.40 -11.35 -9.24
N HIS A 232 16.51 -12.49 -8.54
CA HIS A 232 17.81 -13.02 -8.15
C HIS A 232 18.56 -13.39 -9.44
N ARG A 233 19.64 -12.67 -9.76
CA ARG A 233 20.59 -13.14 -10.76
C ARG A 233 21.33 -14.30 -10.09
N ALA A 234 21.03 -15.52 -10.53
CA ALA A 234 21.82 -16.70 -10.22
C ALA A 234 23.28 -16.53 -10.67
#